data_AF-A0A955DA05-F1
#
_entry.id   AF-A0A955DA05-F1
#
_cell.length_a   1.000
_cell.length_b   1.000
_cell.length_c   1.000
_cell.angle_alpha   90.00
_cell.angle_beta   90.00
_cell.angle_gamma   90.00
#
_symmetry.space_group_name_H-M   'P 1'
#
loop_
_entity.id
_entity.type
_entity.pdbx_description
1 polymer ?
#
loop_
_entity_poly.entity_id
_entity_poly.type
_entity_poly.pdbx_seq_one_letter_code
_entity_poly.pdbx_strand_id
1 'polypeptide(L)' 'DGFSGAEIEQAVLAALHSAFAAGREVETTDVLRALRTSPPLSVTRREQVAALRRWAEGRCVPAE' A
#
# COMPACT_ATOMS: atom_id res chain seq x y z
N ASP A 1 1.52 -4.04 -12.09
CA ASP A 1 0.70 -4.90 -11.22
C ASP A 1 1.52 -5.43 -10.04
N GLY A 2 1.14 -5.07 -8.82
CA GLY A 2 1.92 -5.41 -7.61
C GLY A 2 1.55 -4.66 -6.33
N PHE A 3 0.61 -3.71 -6.38
CA PHE A 3 0.05 -3.07 -5.19
C PHE A 3 -1.17 -3.84 -4.69
N SER A 4 -1.21 -4.10 -3.39
CA SER A 4 -2.37 -4.57 -2.63
C SER A 4 -3.33 -3.40 -2.35
N GLY A 5 -4.59 -3.72 -2.04
CA GLY A 5 -5.60 -2.71 -1.68
C GLY A 5 -5.15 -1.79 -0.54
N ALA A 6 -4.47 -2.35 0.47
CA ALA A 6 -3.92 -1.58 1.58
C ALA A 6 -2.86 -0.56 1.13
N GLU A 7 -2.04 -0.88 0.13
CA GLU A 7 -1.02 0.04 -0.37
C GLU A 7 -1.62 1.16 -1.21
N ILE A 8 -2.68 0.86 -1.96
CA ILE A 8 -3.44 1.87 -2.70
C ILE A 8 -4.09 2.85 -1.71
N GLU A 9 -4.72 2.34 -0.64
CA GLU A 9 -5.30 3.17 0.42
C GLU A 9 -4.26 4.07 1.08
N GLN A 10 -3.11 3.52 1.45
CA GLN A 10 -2.03 4.31 2.06
C GLN A 10 -1.50 5.39 1.11
N ALA A 11 -1.39 5.11 -0.20
CA ALA A 11 -0.98 6.12 -1.17
C ALA A 11 -2.00 7.26 -1.31
N VAL A 12 -3.30 6.94 -1.27
CA VAL A 12 -4.37 7.95 -1.27
C VAL A 12 -4.32 8.81 -0.01
N LEU A 13 -4.17 8.19 1.17
CA LEU A 13 -4.04 8.92 2.45
C LEU A 13 -2.81 9.84 2.48
N ALA A 14 -1.65 9.36 2.00
CA ALA A 14 -0.43 10.15 1.95
C ALA A 14 -0.55 11.34 0.97
N ALA A 15 -1.23 11.14 -0.16
CA ALA A 15 -1.50 12.20 -1.13
C ALA A 15 -2.45 13.26 -0.54
N LEU A 16 -3.52 12.85 0.13
CA LEU A 16 -4.44 13.74 0.82
C LEU A 16 -3.74 14.58 1.89
N HIS A 17 -2.91 13.95 2.73
CA HIS A 17 -2.17 14.67 3.77
C HIS A 17 -1.19 15.70 3.19
N SER A 18 -0.49 15.35 2.10
CA SER A 18 0.42 16.28 1.41
C SER A 18 -0.32 17.45 0.77
N ALA A 19 -1.45 17.20 0.12
CA ALA A 19 -2.26 18.25 -0.51
C ALA A 19 -2.87 19.19 0.55
N PHE A 20 -3.38 18.62 1.64
CA PHE A 20 -3.91 19.37 2.78
C PHE A 20 -2.83 20.27 3.41
N ALA A 21 -1.62 19.74 3.65
CA ALA A 21 -0.50 20.52 4.16
C ALA A 21 -0.08 21.65 3.21
N ALA A 22 -0.30 21.48 1.91
CA ALA A 22 -0.06 22.50 0.88
C ALA A 22 -1.26 23.46 0.68
N GLY A 23 -2.35 23.31 1.44
CA GLY A 23 -3.52 24.18 1.37
C GLY A 23 -4.28 24.10 0.04
N ARG A 24 -4.17 22.98 -0.68
CA ARG A 24 -4.80 22.76 -1.99
C ARG A 24 -5.52 21.42 -2.04
N GLU A 25 -6.36 21.24 -3.05
CA GLU A 25 -6.99 19.96 -3.32
C GLU A 25 -5.97 18.92 -3.78
N VAL A 26 -6.31 17.65 -3.51
CA VAL A 26 -5.50 16.51 -3.94
C VAL A 26 -5.65 16.33 -5.45
N GLU A 27 -4.52 16.10 -6.11
CA GLU A 27 -4.51 15.78 -7.54
C GLU A 27 -4.05 14.34 -7.76
N THR A 28 -4.40 13.79 -8.92
CA THR A 28 -3.91 12.46 -9.35
C THR A 28 -2.38 12.39 -9.34
N THR A 29 -1.70 13.50 -9.61
CA THR A 29 -0.24 13.61 -9.58
C THR A 29 0.34 13.34 -8.19
N ASP A 30 -0.37 13.69 -7.12
CA ASP A 30 0.05 13.44 -5.74
C ASP A 30 -0.06 11.97 -5.38
N VAL A 31 -1.13 11.30 -5.82
CA VAL A 31 -1.30 9.85 -5.64
C VAL A 31 -0.19 9.09 -6.38
N LEU A 32 0.11 9.49 -7.62
CA LEU A 32 1.21 8.91 -8.39
C LEU A 32 2.58 9.20 -7.77
N ARG A 33 2.75 10.33 -7.08
CA ARG A 33 3.97 10.64 -6.33
C ARG A 33 4.06 9.77 -5.08
N ALA A 34 2.98 9.67 -4.30
CA ALA A 34 2.88 8.86 -3.10
C ALA A 34 3.19 7.38 -3.38
N LEU A 35 2.63 6.82 -4.46
CA LEU A 35 2.91 5.46 -4.94
C LEU A 35 4.38 5.24 -5.35
N ARG A 36 5.09 6.31 -5.75
CA ARG A 36 6.52 6.24 -6.13
C ARG A 36 7.46 6.40 -4.94
N THR A 37 7.09 7.21 -3.96
CA THR A 37 7.91 7.49 -2.77
C THR A 37 7.84 6.37 -1.71
N SER A 38 6.73 5.64 -1.63
CA SER A 38 6.63 4.42 -0.82
C SER A 38 6.57 3.20 -1.73
N PRO A 39 7.69 2.50 -1.97
CA PRO A 39 7.65 1.25 -2.69
C PRO A 39 6.72 0.26 -1.96
N PRO A 40 6.01 -0.62 -2.68
CA PRO A 40 5.06 -1.53 -2.08
C PRO A 40 5.70 -2.32 -0.91
N LEU A 41 5.01 -2.42 0.22
CA LEU A 41 5.25 -3.42 1.25
C LEU A 41 5.25 -4.85 0.69
N SER A 42 4.50 -5.14 -0.36
CA SER A 42 4.55 -6.41 -1.10
C SER A 42 5.91 -6.67 -1.76
N VAL A 43 6.68 -5.60 -2.01
CA VAL A 43 8.03 -5.65 -2.58
C VAL A 43 9.08 -5.54 -1.48
N THR A 44 8.93 -4.64 -0.50
CA THR A 44 9.91 -4.42 0.57
C THR A 44 9.82 -5.40 1.74
N ARG A 45 8.64 -5.98 2.02
CA ARG A 45 8.41 -7.01 3.06
C ARG A 45 7.95 -8.34 2.48
N ARG A 46 8.29 -8.60 1.21
CA ARG A 46 7.89 -9.82 0.49
C ARG A 46 8.21 -11.10 1.26
N GLU A 47 9.36 -11.14 1.94
CA GLU A 47 9.80 -12.27 2.76
C GLU A 47 8.93 -12.48 4.00
N GLN A 48 8.52 -11.38 4.64
CA GLN A 48 7.65 -11.40 5.83
C GLN A 48 6.22 -11.81 5.46
N VAL A 49 5.71 -11.34 4.32
CA VAL A 49 4.42 -11.79 3.77
C VAL A 49 4.47 -13.26 3.38
N ALA A 50 5.56 -13.73 2.76
CA ALA A 50 5.75 -15.14 2.45
C ALA A 50 5.87 -16.01 3.71
N ALA A 51 6.53 -15.52 4.77
CA ALA A 51 6.59 -16.18 6.06
C ALA A 51 5.20 -16.30 6.72
N LEU A 52 4.41 -15.23 6.71
CA LEU A 52 3.03 -15.24 7.21
C LEU A 52 2.13 -16.18 6.41
N ARG A 53 2.24 -16.20 5.07
CA ARG A 53 1.47 -17.11 4.22
C ARG A 53 1.80 -18.58 4.51
N ARG A 54 3.09 -18.93 4.62
CA ARG A 54 3.52 -20.29 5.02
C ARG A 54 3.08 -20.66 6.43
N TRP A 55 3.09 -19.71 7.37
CA TRP A 55 2.60 -19.96 8.72
C TRP A 55 1.09 -20.23 8.75
N ALA A 56 0.33 -19.49 7.94
CA ALA A 56 -1.12 -19.63 7.82
C ALA A 56 -1.55 -20.89 7.05
N GLU A 57 -0.64 -21.51 6.30
CA GLU A 57 -0.88 -22.73 5.53
C GLU A 57 -1.31 -23.87 6.46
N GLY A 58 -2.53 -24.38 6.27
CA GLY A 58 -3.14 -25.40 7.13
C GLY A 58 -3.68 -24.90 8.48
N ARG A 59 -3.58 -23.60 8.79
CA ARG A 59 -4.10 -22.99 10.03
C ARG A 59 -5.24 -21.99 9.80
N CYS A 60 -5.40 -21.51 8.57
CA CYS A 60 -6.46 -20.56 8.21
C CYS A 60 -7.17 -21.03 6.94
N VAL A 61 -8.48 -20.77 6.85
CA VAL A 61 -9.26 -20.95 5.63
C VAL A 61 -9.06 -19.73 4.71
N PRO A 62 -8.90 -19.91 3.39
CA PRO A 62 -8.84 -18.79 2.45
C PRO A 62 -10.10 -17.94 2.58
N ALA A 63 -9.93 -16.62 2.66
CA ALA A 63 -11.04 -15.69 2.51
C ALA A 63 -11.21 -15.41 1.00
N GLU A 64 -12.42 -15.65 0.48
CA GLU A 64 -12.82 -15.28 -0.88
C GLU A 64 -13.08 -13.77 -1.02
#